data_AF-A0A0U3HTV4-F1
#
_entry.id   AF-A0A0U3HTV4-F1
#
_cell.length_a   1.000
_cell.length_b   1.000
_cell.length_c   1.000
_cell.angle_alpha   90.00
_cell.angle_beta   90.00
_cell.angle_gamma   90.00
#
_symmetry.space_group_name_H-M   'P 1'
#
loop_
_entity.id
_entity.type
_entity.pdbx_description
1 polymer ?
#
loop_
_entity_poly.entity_id
_entity_poly.type
_entity_poly.pdbx_seq_one_letter_code
_entity_poly.pdbx_strand_id
1 'polypeptide(L)'
;MSTGKLVMLGLVSTLLCSSYAFSKEAEHAHIASPDKYEVLLENDQVLVLRMTLRPGEHDLWHKHNAETVYFERGGKARIKTADDTQLELDIPDGYAMWHDQWEHQVFNLGETTITAIIVERK
;
A
#
# COMPACT_ATOMS: atom_id res chain seq x y z
N MET A 1 -50.95 39.87 28.91
CA MET A 1 -50.54 38.52 29.35
C MET A 1 -51.48 37.50 28.69
N SER A 2 -50.92 36.38 28.21
CA SER A 2 -51.57 35.22 27.56
C SER A 2 -52.08 35.42 26.12
N THR A 3 -51.28 35.17 25.06
CA THR A 3 -50.94 33.90 24.36
C THR A 3 -52.08 33.21 23.60
N GLY A 4 -51.93 33.14 22.26
CA GLY A 4 -52.62 32.22 21.36
C GLY A 4 -51.64 31.78 20.26
N LYS A 5 -51.33 30.48 20.22
CA LYS A 5 -50.16 29.88 19.55
C LYS A 5 -50.37 29.67 18.05
N LEU A 6 -49.28 29.89 17.31
CA LEU A 6 -49.03 29.52 15.92
C LEU A 6 -48.88 27.99 15.82
N VAL A 7 -49.54 27.35 14.86
CA VAL A 7 -49.24 25.97 14.44
C VAL A 7 -48.79 26.03 12.99
N MET A 8 -47.49 25.88 12.77
CA MET A 8 -46.89 25.69 11.45
C MET A 8 -46.34 24.27 11.42
N LEU A 9 -46.97 23.40 10.64
CA LEU A 9 -46.49 22.05 10.36
C LEU A 9 -45.25 22.17 9.45
N GLY A 10 -44.07 22.01 10.02
CA GLY A 10 -42.82 21.92 9.27
C GLY A 10 -42.55 20.48 8.83
N LEU A 11 -42.53 20.25 7.51
CA LEU A 11 -42.04 19.01 6.91
C LEU A 11 -40.54 18.88 7.21
N VAL A 12 -40.15 17.91 8.03
CA VAL A 12 -38.73 17.55 8.22
C VAL A 12 -38.33 16.64 7.06
N SER A 13 -37.64 17.19 6.06
CA SER A 13 -36.94 16.40 5.07
C SER A 13 -35.62 15.91 5.67
N THR A 14 -35.58 14.64 6.05
CA THR A 14 -34.33 13.97 6.45
C THR A 14 -33.48 13.73 5.20
N LEU A 15 -32.49 14.60 4.96
CA LEU A 15 -31.39 14.29 4.06
C LEU A 15 -30.60 13.11 4.64
N LEU A 16 -30.78 11.93 4.06
CA LEU A 16 -29.89 10.78 4.24
C LEU A 16 -28.57 11.11 3.55
N CYS A 17 -27.62 11.67 4.31
CA CYS A 17 -26.22 11.70 3.90
C CYS A 17 -25.68 10.27 3.97
N SER A 18 -25.76 9.53 2.87
CA SER A 18 -24.99 8.30 2.69
C SER A 18 -23.51 8.65 2.70
N SER A 19 -22.80 8.29 3.77
CA SER A 19 -21.35 8.35 3.85
C SER A 19 -20.77 7.30 2.91
N TYR A 20 -20.66 7.61 1.63
CA TYR A 20 -19.75 6.90 0.75
C TYR A 20 -18.34 7.24 1.22
N ALA A 21 -17.76 6.36 2.04
CA ALA A 21 -16.34 6.40 2.32
C ALA A 21 -15.64 6.16 0.97
N PHE A 22 -15.14 7.24 0.37
CA PHE A 22 -14.31 7.15 -0.83
C PHE A 22 -12.99 6.52 -0.39
N SER A 23 -12.82 5.22 -0.67
CA SER A 23 -11.54 4.56 -0.51
C SER A 23 -10.55 5.25 -1.44
N LYS A 24 -9.52 5.90 -0.88
CA LYS A 24 -8.41 6.43 -1.69
C LYS A 24 -7.69 5.21 -2.28
N GLU A 25 -7.57 5.17 -3.61
CA GLU A 25 -6.79 4.14 -4.30
C GLU A 25 -5.35 4.12 -3.76
N ALA A 26 -4.77 2.92 -3.59
CA ALA A 26 -3.40 2.80 -3.12
C ALA A 26 -2.42 3.46 -4.10
N GLU A 27 -1.44 4.17 -3.56
CA GLU A 27 -0.37 4.80 -4.34
C GLU A 27 0.71 3.76 -4.68
N HIS A 28 1.50 4.01 -5.73
CA HIS A 28 2.66 3.17 -6.03
C HIS A 28 3.70 3.26 -4.90
N ALA A 29 4.47 2.18 -4.70
CA ALA A 29 5.39 2.03 -3.57
C ALA A 29 6.31 3.24 -3.32
N HIS A 30 6.95 3.75 -4.38
CA HIS A 30 7.88 4.88 -4.30
C HIS A 30 7.23 6.24 -4.03
N ILE A 31 5.93 6.36 -4.23
CA ILE A 31 5.16 7.55 -3.85
C ILE A 31 4.71 7.43 -2.39
N ALA A 32 4.23 6.25 -2.00
CA ALA A 32 3.78 5.99 -0.63
C ALA A 32 4.93 6.03 0.38
N SER A 33 6.10 5.49 0.02
CA SER A 33 7.27 5.35 0.89
C SER A 33 8.56 5.84 0.22
N PRO A 34 8.69 7.14 -0.09
CA PRO A 34 9.80 7.68 -0.88
C PRO A 34 11.17 7.55 -0.21
N ASP A 35 11.22 7.27 1.10
CA ASP A 35 12.45 6.99 1.83
C ASP A 35 12.88 5.51 1.79
N LYS A 36 12.00 4.61 1.32
CA LYS A 36 12.27 3.16 1.18
C LYS A 36 12.55 2.72 -0.24
N TYR A 37 12.11 3.51 -1.23
CA TYR A 37 12.24 3.17 -2.65
C TYR A 37 12.96 4.26 -3.44
N GLU A 38 13.93 3.83 -4.22
CA GLU A 38 14.65 4.65 -5.20
C GLU A 38 14.17 4.30 -6.61
N VAL A 39 13.81 5.28 -7.42
CA VAL A 39 13.53 5.08 -8.86
C VAL A 39 14.85 4.96 -9.61
N LEU A 40 15.12 3.78 -10.17
CA LEU A 40 16.35 3.49 -10.93
C LEU A 40 16.19 3.75 -12.42
N LEU A 41 15.00 3.45 -12.96
CA LEU A 41 14.66 3.66 -14.37
C LEU A 41 13.14 3.86 -14.47
N GLU A 42 12.70 4.78 -15.30
CA GLU A 42 11.31 4.90 -15.70
C GLU A 42 11.24 5.20 -17.19
N ASN A 43 10.42 4.43 -17.92
CA ASN A 43 10.13 4.65 -19.33
C ASN A 43 8.68 4.21 -19.64
N ASP A 44 8.31 4.17 -20.92
CA ASP A 44 6.94 3.84 -21.35
C ASP A 44 6.55 2.35 -21.16
N GLN A 45 7.48 1.49 -20.74
CA GLN A 45 7.25 0.05 -20.59
C GLN A 45 7.36 -0.42 -19.15
N VAL A 46 8.35 0.11 -18.41
CA VAL A 46 8.67 -0.34 -17.07
C VAL A 46 9.04 0.80 -16.13
N LEU A 47 8.72 0.59 -14.86
CA LEU A 47 9.28 1.27 -13.71
C LEU A 47 10.23 0.30 -13.01
N VAL A 48 11.47 0.70 -12.78
CA VAL A 48 12.44 -0.08 -12.02
C VAL A 48 12.74 0.63 -10.72
N LEU A 49 12.49 -0.04 -9.60
CA LEU A 49 12.70 0.46 -8.26
C LEU A 49 13.78 -0.34 -7.55
N ARG A 50 14.52 0.30 -6.65
CA ARG A 50 15.24 -0.37 -5.58
C ARG A 50 14.50 -0.15 -4.27
N MET A 51 14.08 -1.23 -3.62
CA MET A 51 13.60 -1.21 -2.24
C MET A 51 14.78 -1.44 -1.28
N THR A 52 14.82 -0.72 -0.17
CA THR A 52 15.72 -1.00 0.95
C THR A 52 14.98 -0.88 2.28
N LEU A 53 14.94 -1.99 3.04
CA LEU A 53 14.34 -2.04 4.38
C LEU A 53 15.38 -2.54 5.38
N ARG A 54 15.82 -1.67 6.31
CA ARG A 54 16.71 -2.07 7.41
C ARG A 54 15.96 -2.93 8.43
N PRO A 55 16.67 -3.63 9.34
CA PRO A 55 16.03 -4.38 10.42
C PRO A 55 14.97 -3.55 11.17
N GLY A 56 13.75 -4.09 11.28
CA GLY A 56 12.62 -3.44 11.94
C GLY A 56 11.92 -2.34 11.11
N GLU A 57 12.42 -1.99 9.92
CA GLU A 57 11.73 -1.08 9.02
C GLU A 57 10.63 -1.79 8.23
N HIS A 58 9.69 -0.98 7.76
CA HIS A 58 8.59 -1.37 6.89
C HIS A 58 8.30 -0.21 5.94
N ASP A 59 7.68 -0.54 4.81
CA ASP A 59 7.03 0.44 3.95
C ASP A 59 5.59 0.73 4.43
N LEU A 60 4.90 1.65 3.77
CA LEU A 60 3.48 1.91 3.94
C LEU A 60 2.67 1.12 2.91
N TRP A 61 1.37 0.93 3.19
CA TRP A 61 0.43 0.31 2.25
C TRP A 61 0.51 0.93 0.86
N HIS A 62 0.75 0.11 -0.16
CA HIS A 62 0.93 0.55 -1.53
C HIS A 62 0.47 -0.51 -2.53
N LYS A 63 0.45 -0.13 -3.81
CA LYS A 63 0.23 -1.03 -4.93
C LYS A 63 1.48 -1.21 -5.79
N HIS A 64 1.51 -2.35 -6.46
CA HIS A 64 2.33 -2.62 -7.63
C HIS A 64 1.44 -3.10 -8.77
N ASN A 65 1.70 -2.65 -9.99
CA ASN A 65 1.29 -3.36 -11.20
C ASN A 65 1.99 -4.74 -11.27
N ALA A 66 1.73 -5.52 -12.33
CA ALA A 66 2.44 -6.79 -12.51
C ALA A 66 3.96 -6.58 -12.48
N GLU A 67 4.66 -7.37 -11.67
CA GLU A 67 6.05 -7.11 -11.34
C GLU A 67 6.90 -8.38 -11.23
N THR A 68 8.20 -8.22 -11.44
CA THR A 68 9.22 -9.19 -11.06
C THR A 68 10.13 -8.55 -10.02
N VAL A 69 10.36 -9.26 -8.92
CA VAL A 69 11.22 -8.82 -7.83
C VAL A 69 12.44 -9.72 -7.77
N TYR A 70 13.63 -9.13 -7.78
CA TYR A 70 14.90 -9.78 -7.53
C TYR A 70 15.48 -9.29 -6.20
N PHE A 71 15.62 -10.18 -5.23
CA PHE A 71 16.18 -9.86 -3.92
C PHE A 71 17.71 -9.95 -3.99
N GLU A 72 18.37 -8.81 -4.20
CA GLU A 72 19.83 -8.74 -4.10
C GLU A 72 20.31 -9.22 -2.73
N ARG A 73 19.59 -8.80 -1.67
CA ARG A 73 19.73 -9.32 -0.31
C ARG A 73 18.36 -9.63 0.26
N GLY A 74 18.14 -10.91 0.58
CA GLY A 74 16.93 -11.39 1.20
C GLY A 74 16.91 -11.15 2.71
N GLY A 75 15.97 -11.81 3.38
CA GLY A 75 15.78 -11.68 4.82
C GLY A 75 14.43 -12.24 5.27
N LYS A 76 14.18 -12.15 6.58
CA LYS A 76 12.89 -12.53 7.16
C LYS A 76 11.89 -11.40 6.95
N ALA A 77 10.93 -11.59 6.07
CA ALA A 77 9.91 -10.61 5.74
C ALA A 77 8.54 -11.05 6.25
N ARG A 78 7.68 -10.08 6.57
CA ARG A 78 6.24 -10.31 6.66
C ARG A 78 5.55 -9.45 5.61
N ILE A 79 4.63 -10.04 4.87
CA ILE A 79 3.80 -9.37 3.87
C ILE A 79 2.37 -9.36 4.40
N LYS A 80 1.77 -8.17 4.51
CA LYS A 80 0.34 -8.00 4.74
C LYS A 80 -0.36 -7.78 3.39
N THR A 81 -1.39 -8.55 3.10
CA THR A 81 -2.20 -8.45 1.87
C THR A 81 -3.61 -7.91 2.15
N ALA A 82 -4.36 -7.58 1.08
CA ALA A 82 -5.62 -6.84 1.18
C ALA A 82 -6.75 -7.63 1.85
N ASP A 83 -6.65 -8.95 1.87
CA ASP A 83 -7.53 -9.88 2.57
C ASP A 83 -7.18 -10.03 4.07
N ASP A 84 -6.33 -9.13 4.60
CA ASP A 84 -5.73 -9.16 5.93
C ASP A 84 -4.89 -10.42 6.23
N THR A 85 -4.56 -11.22 5.21
CA THR A 85 -3.60 -12.31 5.35
C THR A 85 -2.21 -11.74 5.67
N GLN A 86 -1.50 -12.39 6.59
CA GLN A 86 -0.12 -12.08 6.93
C GLN A 86 0.74 -13.30 6.64
N LEU A 87 1.64 -13.16 5.67
CA LEU A 87 2.57 -14.21 5.26
C LEU A 87 3.97 -13.86 5.77
N GLU A 88 4.58 -14.76 6.54
CA GLU A 88 6.00 -14.65 6.89
C GLU A 88 6.83 -15.52 5.95
N LEU A 89 7.92 -14.94 5.42
CA LEU A 89 8.80 -15.56 4.45
C LEU A 89 10.25 -15.41 4.90
N ASP A 90 11.02 -16.48 4.80
CA ASP A 90 12.48 -16.40 4.80
C ASP A 90 12.95 -16.36 3.34
N ILE A 91 13.33 -15.16 2.88
CA ILE A 91 13.67 -14.90 1.49
C ILE A 91 15.19 -15.07 1.32
N PRO A 92 15.67 -15.97 0.45
CA PRO A 92 17.11 -16.12 0.18
C PRO A 92 17.69 -14.93 -0.61
N ASP A 93 19.00 -14.70 -0.45
CA ASP A 93 19.76 -13.84 -1.36
C ASP A 93 19.70 -14.38 -2.80
N GLY A 94 19.51 -13.48 -3.76
CA GLY A 94 19.37 -13.80 -5.18
C GLY A 94 18.03 -14.43 -5.57
N TYR A 95 17.05 -14.51 -4.66
CA TYR A 95 15.74 -15.04 -4.96
C TYR A 95 14.98 -14.13 -5.95
N ALA A 96 14.20 -14.74 -6.83
CA ALA A 96 13.33 -14.03 -7.76
C ALA A 96 11.89 -14.49 -7.58
N MET A 97 10.96 -13.55 -7.57
CA MET A 97 9.52 -13.81 -7.56
C MET A 97 8.80 -12.95 -8.57
N TRP A 98 7.61 -13.40 -8.96
CA TRP A 98 6.69 -12.69 -9.82
C TRP A 98 5.31 -12.67 -9.19
N HIS A 99 4.59 -11.56 -9.39
CA HIS A 99 3.18 -11.43 -9.03
C HIS A 99 2.45 -10.59 -10.10
N ASP A 100 1.16 -10.85 -10.28
CA ASP A 100 0.25 -9.93 -10.96
C ASP A 100 0.09 -8.61 -10.16
N GLN A 101 -0.79 -7.71 -10.58
CA GLN A 101 -1.09 -6.52 -9.77
C GLN A 101 -1.58 -6.90 -8.36
N TRP A 102 -1.10 -6.19 -7.35
CA TRP A 102 -1.46 -6.41 -5.97
C TRP A 102 -1.23 -5.19 -5.09
N GLU A 103 -1.86 -5.20 -3.92
CA GLU A 103 -1.67 -4.24 -2.86
C GLU A 103 -1.15 -4.95 -1.62
N HIS A 104 -0.10 -4.41 -1.02
CA HIS A 104 0.50 -5.01 0.16
C HIS A 104 1.26 -3.99 1.02
N GLN A 105 1.79 -4.49 2.14
CA GLN A 105 2.79 -3.82 2.97
C GLN A 105 3.84 -4.84 3.40
N VAL A 106 5.12 -4.46 3.35
CA VAL A 106 6.25 -5.34 3.70
C VAL A 106 6.94 -4.85 4.98
N PHE A 107 7.21 -5.80 5.86
CA PHE A 107 7.95 -5.59 7.11
C PHE A 107 9.22 -6.42 7.09
N ASN A 108 10.36 -5.82 7.42
CA ASN A 108 11.58 -6.56 7.70
C ASN A 108 11.61 -6.98 9.18
N LEU A 109 11.37 -8.27 9.43
CA LEU A 109 11.41 -8.88 10.75
C LEU A 109 12.77 -9.48 11.11
N GLY A 110 13.73 -9.44 10.19
CA GLY A 110 15.06 -10.02 10.35
C GLY A 110 16.07 -9.05 10.98
N GLU A 111 17.30 -9.55 11.10
CA GLU A 111 18.45 -8.78 11.62
C GLU A 111 19.34 -8.20 10.51
N THR A 112 19.03 -8.51 9.24
CA THR A 112 19.75 -8.01 8.06
C THR A 112 18.89 -7.06 7.24
N THR A 113 19.52 -6.16 6.48
CA THR A 113 18.81 -5.28 5.54
C THR A 113 18.34 -6.08 4.33
N ILE A 114 17.07 -5.91 3.96
CA ILE A 114 16.50 -6.43 2.71
C ILE A 114 16.73 -5.39 1.62
N THR A 115 17.30 -5.82 0.49
CA THR A 115 17.47 -5.01 -0.71
C THR A 115 16.90 -5.75 -1.90
N ALA A 116 15.97 -5.14 -2.62
CA ALA A 116 15.33 -5.75 -3.78
C ALA A 116 15.32 -4.78 -4.97
N ILE A 117 15.46 -5.35 -6.17
CA ILE A 117 15.21 -4.67 -7.44
C ILE A 117 13.85 -5.14 -7.94
N ILE A 118 12.95 -4.19 -8.17
CA ILE A 118 11.58 -4.44 -8.61
C ILE A 118 11.45 -3.90 -10.03
N VAL A 119 11.00 -4.74 -10.96
CA VAL A 119 10.66 -4.35 -12.32
C VAL A 119 9.16 -4.46 -12.47
N GLU A 120 8.50 -3.31 -12.43
CA GLU A 120 7.06 -3.16 -12.51
C GLU A 120 6.65 -2.71 -13.91
N ARG A 121 5.57 -3.29 -14.46
CA ARG A 121 5.01 -2.88 -15.75
C ARG A 121 4.29 -1.54 -15.64
N LYS A 122 4.44 -0.66 -16.64
CA LYS A 122 3.68 0.60 -16.74
C LYS A 122 2.26 0.41 -17.29
#